data_AF-A0A7S2YQE7-F1
#
_entry.id   AF-A0A7S2YQE7-F1
#
_cell.length_a   1.000
_cell.length_b   1.000
_cell.length_c   1.000
_cell.angle_alpha   90.00
_cell.angle_beta   90.00
_cell.angle_gamma   90.00
#
_symmetry.space_group_name_H-M   'P 1'
#
loop_
_entity.id
_entity.type
_entity.pdbx_description
1 polymer ?
#
loop_
_entity_poly.entity_id
_entity_poly.type
_entity_poly.pdbx_seq_one_letter_code
_entity_poly.pdbx_strand_id
1 'polypeptide(L)'
;EAFVMPTTISRPTTTATTTATKPESNPVTHVIFCAGGDNADYHAVNFQGVATCAQQCGTHANNDKIQQMVVISTAWATRPYSMASLLFNSLFDTIPMACHFMGEEALRQAAQQNPQLDYVILRAGGLNSDDRWAQKYPQAAADPRLTYQQGDSFQFLGPAGRPGMCRTQLAHAVVAAVNVPGRYT
;
A
#
# COMPACT_ATOMS: atom_id res chain seq x y z
N GLU A 1 -38.21 -5.89 -72.60
CA GLU A 1 -37.77 -5.95 -71.19
C GLU A 1 -36.25 -5.97 -71.16
N ALA A 2 -35.64 -4.91 -70.66
CA ALA A 2 -34.19 -4.71 -70.71
C ALA A 2 -33.55 -5.23 -69.42
N PHE A 3 -32.63 -6.18 -69.58
CA PHE A 3 -31.86 -6.84 -68.53
C PHE A 3 -30.69 -5.93 -68.10
N VAL A 4 -30.77 -5.37 -66.89
CA VAL A 4 -29.71 -4.51 -66.31
C VAL A 4 -28.77 -5.39 -65.49
N MET A 5 -27.48 -5.40 -65.86
CA MET A 5 -26.43 -6.14 -65.14
C MET A 5 -25.96 -5.38 -63.88
N PRO A 6 -25.52 -6.09 -62.82
CA PRO A 6 -25.01 -5.46 -61.61
C PRO A 6 -23.59 -4.91 -61.80
N THR A 7 -23.42 -3.62 -61.49
CA THR A 7 -22.13 -2.93 -61.46
C THR A 7 -21.35 -3.31 -60.20
N THR A 8 -20.20 -3.96 -60.35
CA THR A 8 -19.26 -4.25 -59.27
C THR A 8 -18.56 -2.96 -58.84
N ILE A 9 -18.81 -2.48 -57.61
CA ILE A 9 -18.07 -1.37 -57.00
C ILE A 9 -16.82 -1.96 -56.32
N SER A 10 -15.66 -1.78 -56.93
CA SER A 10 -14.37 -2.10 -56.32
C SER A 10 -14.06 -1.07 -55.22
N ARG A 11 -14.03 -1.53 -53.96
CA ARG A 11 -13.67 -0.73 -52.79
C ARG A 11 -12.16 -0.46 -52.81
N PRO A 12 -11.68 0.79 -52.69
CA PRO A 12 -10.25 1.04 -52.55
C PRO A 12 -9.76 0.49 -51.20
N THR A 13 -8.74 -0.37 -51.26
CA THR A 13 -8.01 -0.84 -50.07
C THR A 13 -7.09 0.28 -49.62
N THR A 14 -7.56 1.10 -48.68
CA THR A 14 -6.69 2.03 -47.96
C THR A 14 -5.80 1.21 -47.04
N THR A 15 -4.54 1.03 -47.41
CA THR A 15 -3.50 0.55 -46.50
C THR A 15 -3.30 1.65 -45.46
N ALA A 16 -4.03 1.56 -44.35
CA ALA A 16 -3.71 2.34 -43.16
C ALA A 16 -2.36 1.83 -42.65
N THR A 17 -1.29 2.57 -42.91
CA THR A 17 -0.06 2.44 -42.13
C THR A 17 -0.40 2.91 -40.73
N THR A 18 -0.91 1.99 -39.92
CA THR A 18 -0.99 2.17 -38.47
C THR A 18 0.43 2.11 -37.96
N THR A 19 1.11 3.26 -37.96
CA THR A 19 2.22 3.48 -37.05
C THR A 19 1.63 3.28 -35.66
N ALA A 20 1.81 2.09 -35.10
CA ALA A 20 1.48 1.81 -33.72
C ALA A 20 2.37 2.74 -32.87
N THR A 21 1.86 3.91 -32.53
CA THR A 21 2.41 4.71 -31.46
C THR A 21 2.37 3.83 -30.23
N LYS A 22 3.56 3.46 -29.75
CA LYS A 22 3.76 2.82 -28.46
C LYS A 22 2.90 3.61 -27.46
N PRO A 23 2.00 2.97 -26.68
CA PRO A 23 1.22 3.71 -25.69
C PRO A 23 2.21 4.47 -24.83
N GLU A 24 2.11 5.80 -24.82
CA GLU A 24 2.87 6.64 -23.91
C GLU A 24 2.55 6.13 -22.51
N SER A 25 3.54 5.49 -21.88
CA SER A 25 3.35 4.96 -20.54
C SER A 25 3.15 6.16 -19.63
N ASN A 26 1.92 6.34 -19.11
CA ASN A 26 1.66 7.33 -18.08
C ASN A 26 2.71 7.13 -16.96
N PRO A 27 3.45 8.18 -16.58
CA PRO A 27 4.48 8.05 -15.55
C PRO A 27 3.83 7.60 -14.25
N VAL A 28 4.41 6.57 -13.62
CA VAL A 28 3.94 6.06 -12.32
C VAL A 28 4.33 7.07 -11.25
N THR A 29 3.38 7.87 -10.78
CA THR A 29 3.63 8.94 -9.78
C THR A 29 3.58 8.45 -8.34
N HIS A 30 2.88 7.35 -8.07
CA HIS A 30 2.66 6.82 -6.73
C HIS A 30 2.96 5.32 -6.70
N VAL A 31 3.61 4.87 -5.63
CA VAL A 31 3.86 3.44 -5.39
C VAL A 31 3.20 3.04 -4.08
N ILE A 32 2.37 2.00 -4.10
CA ILE A 32 1.74 1.44 -2.91
C ILE A 32 2.38 0.08 -2.62
N PHE A 33 3.07 -0.03 -1.50
CA PHE A 33 3.67 -1.27 -1.02
C PHE A 33 2.71 -1.99 -0.08
N CYS A 34 2.13 -3.09 -0.57
CA CYS A 34 1.20 -3.97 0.14
C CYS A 34 1.64 -5.44 0.11
N ALA A 35 2.94 -5.70 -0.06
CA ALA A 35 3.44 -7.07 -0.10
C ALA A 35 3.51 -7.66 1.33
N GLY A 36 2.99 -8.88 1.50
CA GLY A 36 2.95 -9.59 2.77
C GLY A 36 2.13 -10.88 2.66
N GLY A 37 2.09 -11.67 3.73
CA GLY A 37 1.26 -12.88 3.79
C GLY A 37 1.63 -13.78 4.97
N ASP A 38 0.73 -14.72 5.29
CA ASP A 38 0.89 -15.63 6.44
C ASP A 38 2.12 -16.54 6.32
N ASN A 39 2.58 -16.81 5.10
CA ASN A 39 3.76 -17.62 4.80
C ASN A 39 4.89 -16.81 4.15
N ALA A 40 4.84 -15.48 4.23
CA ALA A 40 5.88 -14.64 3.66
C ALA A 40 7.15 -14.70 4.52
N ASP A 41 8.31 -14.65 3.87
CA ASP A 41 9.55 -14.30 4.57
C ASP A 41 9.45 -12.82 4.98
N TYR A 42 9.12 -12.59 6.24
CA TYR A 42 8.90 -11.25 6.77
C TYR A 42 10.12 -10.35 6.64
N HIS A 43 11.34 -10.91 6.74
CA HIS A 43 12.55 -10.13 6.59
C HIS A 43 12.74 -9.72 5.12
N ALA A 44 12.58 -10.67 4.19
CA ALA A 44 12.71 -10.39 2.76
C ALA A 44 11.62 -9.42 2.26
N VAL A 45 10.38 -9.57 2.74
CA VAL A 45 9.25 -8.78 2.23
C VAL A 45 9.10 -7.45 2.97
N ASN A 46 8.99 -7.48 4.30
CA ASN A 46 8.64 -6.30 5.08
C ASN A 46 9.83 -5.38 5.37
N PHE A 47 11.06 -5.91 5.29
CA PHE A 47 12.26 -5.08 5.40
C PHE A 47 12.94 -4.89 4.04
N GLN A 48 13.53 -5.95 3.45
CA GLN A 48 14.33 -5.80 2.23
C GLN A 48 13.48 -5.30 1.05
N GLY A 49 12.29 -5.84 0.86
CA GLY A 49 11.36 -5.42 -0.18
C GLY A 49 10.98 -3.95 -0.07
N VAL A 50 10.66 -3.49 1.14
CA VAL A 50 10.38 -2.06 1.41
C VAL A 50 11.62 -1.21 1.12
N ALA A 51 12.80 -1.61 1.62
CA ALA A 51 14.04 -0.88 1.42
C ALA A 51 14.41 -0.74 -0.08
N THR A 52 14.36 -1.83 -0.84
CA THR A 52 14.62 -1.82 -2.28
C THR A 52 13.61 -0.95 -3.02
N CYS A 53 12.32 -1.06 -2.69
CA CYS A 53 11.28 -0.25 -3.31
C CYS A 53 11.46 1.24 -3.00
N ALA A 54 11.81 1.59 -1.75
CA ALA A 54 12.09 2.97 -1.36
C ALA A 54 13.31 3.56 -2.08
N GLN A 55 14.37 2.79 -2.27
CA GLN A 55 15.55 3.21 -3.04
C GLN A 55 15.22 3.43 -4.52
N GLN A 56 14.42 2.54 -5.12
CA GLN A 56 13.96 2.70 -6.50
C GLN A 56 13.08 3.93 -6.65
N CYS A 57 12.14 4.14 -5.72
CA CYS A 57 11.30 5.33 -5.68
C CYS A 57 12.15 6.61 -5.56
N GLY A 58 13.12 6.65 -4.65
CA GLY A 58 14.03 7.80 -4.50
C GLY A 58 14.85 8.09 -5.76
N THR A 59 15.39 7.04 -6.39
CA THR A 59 16.14 7.17 -7.67
C THR A 59 15.29 7.77 -8.79
N HIS A 60 14.01 7.38 -8.83
CA HIS A 60 13.05 7.88 -9.83
C HIS A 60 12.37 9.20 -9.44
N ALA A 61 12.36 9.56 -8.16
CA ALA A 61 11.88 10.84 -7.66
C ALA A 61 12.74 11.99 -8.18
N ASN A 62 14.07 11.81 -8.16
CA ASN A 62 15.02 12.78 -8.72
C ASN A 62 14.88 12.99 -10.24
N ASN A 63 14.10 12.16 -10.93
CA ASN A 63 13.82 12.24 -12.36
C ASN A 63 12.34 12.57 -12.65
N ASP A 64 11.63 13.15 -11.67
CA ASP A 64 10.21 13.55 -11.72
C ASP A 64 9.22 12.43 -12.05
N LYS A 65 9.60 11.15 -11.85
CA LYS A 65 8.72 10.02 -12.18
C LYS A 65 7.87 9.58 -10.99
N ILE A 66 8.48 9.32 -9.84
CA ILE A 66 7.77 8.84 -8.64
C ILE A 66 7.80 9.93 -7.56
N GLN A 67 6.63 10.41 -7.16
CA GLN A 67 6.49 11.49 -6.18
C GLN A 67 6.32 10.94 -4.77
N GLN A 68 5.62 9.81 -4.62
CA GLN A 68 5.26 9.29 -3.31
C GLN A 68 5.29 7.76 -3.22
N MET A 69 5.70 7.26 -2.06
CA MET A 69 5.56 5.86 -1.67
C MET A 69 4.65 5.70 -0.44
N VAL A 70 3.58 4.93 -0.58
CA VAL A 70 2.68 4.54 0.52
C VAL A 70 3.04 3.12 0.96
N VAL A 71 3.38 2.92 2.22
CA VAL A 71 3.68 1.60 2.78
C VAL A 71 2.58 1.20 3.75
N ILE A 72 1.97 0.04 3.51
CA ILE A 72 1.06 -0.57 4.47
C ILE A 72 1.89 -1.38 5.45
N SER A 73 2.03 -0.83 6.65
CA SER A 73 2.67 -1.45 7.80
C SER A 73 1.61 -1.99 8.76
N THR A 74 2.04 -2.34 9.97
CA THR A 74 1.22 -2.93 11.04
C THR A 74 1.12 -1.97 12.23
N ALA A 75 -0.03 -1.97 12.89
CA ALA A 75 -0.32 -1.15 14.07
C ALA A 75 0.74 -1.29 15.19
N TRP A 76 1.37 -2.47 15.27
CA TRP A 76 2.38 -2.79 16.28
C TRP A 76 3.83 -2.66 15.80
N ALA A 77 4.07 -2.06 14.63
CA ALA A 77 5.41 -1.67 14.17
C ALA A 77 5.90 -0.44 14.94
N THR A 78 6.07 -0.59 16.24
CA THR A 78 6.48 0.49 17.13
C THR A 78 7.78 0.14 17.82
N ARG A 79 8.57 1.18 18.10
CA ARG A 79 9.71 1.06 19.02
C ARG A 79 9.20 0.40 20.31
N PRO A 80 9.98 -0.51 20.91
CA PRO A 80 9.51 -1.24 22.09
C PRO A 80 9.19 -0.24 23.21
N TYR A 81 7.89 -0.11 23.54
CA TYR A 81 7.42 0.75 24.63
C TYR A 81 7.69 0.16 26.02
N SER A 82 8.21 -1.07 26.09
CA SER A 82 8.57 -1.71 27.35
C SER A 82 9.80 -2.60 27.22
N MET A 83 10.48 -2.82 28.35
CA MET A 83 11.60 -3.74 28.48
C MET A 83 11.20 -5.19 28.11
N ALA A 84 9.92 -5.56 28.30
CA ALA A 84 9.37 -6.83 27.84
C ALA A 84 9.28 -6.89 26.31
N SER A 85 8.84 -5.80 25.65
CA SER A 85 8.81 -5.69 24.19
C SER A 85 10.22 -5.79 23.58
N LEU A 86 11.22 -5.22 24.26
CA LEU A 86 12.64 -5.38 23.91
C LEU A 86 13.10 -6.85 24.03
N LEU A 87 12.74 -7.51 25.14
CA LEU A 87 13.09 -8.92 25.39
C LEU A 87 12.42 -9.88 24.40
N PHE A 88 11.15 -9.65 24.07
CA PHE A 88 10.46 -10.45 23.05
C PHE A 88 11.08 -10.21 21.67
N ASN A 89 11.41 -8.96 21.31
CA ASN A 89 12.08 -8.66 20.05
C ASN A 89 13.50 -9.22 19.98
N SER A 90 14.23 -9.35 21.10
CA SER A 90 15.59 -9.92 21.12
C SER A 90 15.63 -11.45 21.22
N LEU A 91 14.56 -12.08 21.71
CA LEU A 91 14.48 -13.55 21.84
C LEU A 91 13.93 -14.21 20.57
N PHE A 92 13.26 -13.44 19.73
CA PHE A 92 12.61 -13.95 18.53
C PHE A 92 12.96 -13.03 17.34
N ASP A 93 14.13 -13.25 16.74
CA ASP A 93 14.65 -12.54 15.55
C ASP A 93 13.71 -12.63 14.31
N THR A 94 12.63 -13.40 14.40
CA THR A 94 11.64 -13.62 13.34
C THR A 94 10.29 -12.97 13.63
N ILE A 95 10.17 -12.11 14.65
CA ILE A 95 8.90 -11.43 14.91
C ILE A 95 8.58 -10.52 13.72
N PRO A 96 7.44 -10.74 13.03
CA PRO A 96 7.08 -10.00 11.82
C PRO A 96 7.05 -8.48 12.04
N MET A 97 6.74 -8.06 13.27
CA MET A 97 6.64 -6.64 13.66
C MET A 97 7.99 -5.91 13.62
N ALA A 98 9.08 -6.58 14.01
CA ALA A 98 10.42 -6.00 13.94
C ALA A 98 10.82 -5.73 12.49
N CYS A 99 10.49 -6.66 11.58
CA CYS A 99 10.76 -6.50 10.14
C CYS A 99 9.98 -5.32 9.53
N HIS A 100 8.70 -5.15 9.91
CA HIS A 100 7.93 -3.97 9.50
C HIS A 100 8.59 -2.67 9.98
N PHE A 101 9.01 -2.61 11.25
CA PHE A 101 9.68 -1.43 11.79
C PHE A 101 11.01 -1.13 11.06
N MET A 102 11.81 -2.15 10.76
CA MET A 102 13.04 -2.00 9.96
C MET A 102 12.75 -1.47 8.55
N GLY A 103 11.70 -1.96 7.89
CA GLY A 103 11.24 -1.45 6.60
C GLY A 103 10.81 0.02 6.66
N GLU A 104 10.07 0.41 7.70
CA GLU A 104 9.69 1.81 7.92
C GLU A 104 10.91 2.72 8.09
N GLU A 105 11.89 2.30 8.90
CA GLU A 105 13.14 3.05 9.07
C GLU A 105 13.93 3.15 7.76
N ALA A 106 13.98 2.08 6.97
CA ALA A 106 14.63 2.09 5.67
C ALA A 106 13.97 3.09 4.69
N LEU A 107 12.64 3.17 4.69
CA LEU A 107 11.90 4.19 3.93
C LEU A 107 12.24 5.61 4.41
N ARG A 108 12.24 5.84 5.73
CA ARG A 108 12.62 7.14 6.32
C ARG A 108 14.03 7.54 5.90
N GLN A 109 14.99 6.61 5.92
CA GLN A 109 16.36 6.84 5.47
C GLN A 109 16.44 7.13 3.97
N ALA A 110 15.72 6.39 3.13
CA ALA A 110 15.68 6.65 1.70
C ALA A 110 15.11 8.04 1.37
N ALA A 111 14.08 8.47 2.09
CA ALA A 111 13.51 9.81 1.96
C ALA A 111 14.42 10.92 2.52
N GLN A 112 15.26 10.64 3.51
CA GLN A 112 16.31 11.57 3.94
C GLN A 112 17.35 11.78 2.84
N GLN A 113 17.74 10.71 2.14
CA GLN A 113 18.68 10.76 1.02
C GLN A 113 18.07 11.37 -0.25
N ASN A 114 16.74 11.28 -0.40
CA ASN A 114 16.00 11.80 -1.55
C ASN A 114 14.90 12.76 -1.06
N PRO A 115 15.21 14.05 -0.85
CA PRO A 115 14.27 15.02 -0.29
C PRO A 115 12.94 15.15 -1.06
N GLN A 116 12.95 14.87 -2.36
CA GLN A 116 11.78 14.92 -3.25
C GLN A 116 10.83 13.72 -3.09
N LEU A 117 11.25 12.65 -2.41
CA LEU A 117 10.39 11.50 -2.16
C LEU A 117 9.50 11.79 -0.94
N ASP A 118 8.19 11.88 -1.19
CA ASP A 118 7.16 11.86 -0.17
C ASP A 118 6.84 10.43 0.25
N TYR A 119 6.34 10.26 1.47
CA TYR A 119 5.90 8.94 1.93
C TYR A 119 4.77 9.00 2.93
N VAL A 120 3.96 7.95 2.92
CA VAL A 120 2.96 7.69 3.97
C VAL A 120 3.13 6.27 4.47
N ILE A 121 3.31 6.11 5.77
CA ILE A 121 3.31 4.81 6.43
C ILE A 121 1.93 4.62 7.05
N LEU A 122 1.14 3.68 6.54
CA LEU A 122 -0.16 3.33 7.11
C LEU A 122 -0.01 2.13 8.02
N ARG A 123 -0.10 2.34 9.34
CA ARG A 123 -0.02 1.25 10.33
C ARG A 123 -1.40 0.61 10.53
N ALA A 124 -1.68 -0.42 9.75
CA ALA A 124 -2.97 -1.10 9.75
C ALA A 124 -3.12 -2.06 10.96
N GLY A 125 -4.30 -2.08 11.57
CA GLY A 125 -4.69 -3.09 12.56
C GLY A 125 -5.04 -4.43 11.91
N GLY A 126 -5.53 -5.39 12.70
CA GLY A 126 -5.96 -6.69 12.17
C GLY A 126 -7.11 -6.55 11.17
N LEU A 127 -6.97 -7.13 9.97
CA LEU A 127 -8.02 -7.06 8.95
C LEU A 127 -9.16 -8.02 9.24
N ASN A 128 -10.37 -7.49 9.30
CA ASN A 128 -11.61 -8.28 9.37
C ASN A 128 -12.34 -8.22 8.03
N SER A 129 -13.08 -9.27 7.69
CA SER A 129 -14.06 -9.20 6.60
C SER A 129 -15.10 -8.14 6.92
N ASP A 130 -15.55 -7.39 5.90
CA ASP A 130 -16.46 -6.26 6.06
C ASP A 130 -17.77 -6.66 6.75
N ASP A 131 -18.34 -7.82 6.42
CA ASP A 131 -19.55 -8.35 7.07
C ASP A 131 -19.35 -8.62 8.57
N ARG A 132 -18.24 -9.27 8.92
CA ARG A 132 -17.88 -9.55 10.32
C ARG A 132 -17.58 -8.27 11.09
N TRP A 133 -17.02 -7.27 10.42
CA TRP A 133 -16.73 -5.97 11.02
C TRP A 133 -18.03 -5.19 11.26
N ALA A 134 -18.94 -5.16 10.29
CA ALA A 134 -20.26 -4.53 10.43
C ALA A 134 -21.11 -5.17 11.54
N GLN A 135 -21.04 -6.50 11.69
CA GLN A 135 -21.71 -7.22 12.79
C GLN A 135 -21.09 -6.91 14.15
N LYS A 136 -19.76 -6.78 14.23
CA LYS A 136 -19.03 -6.56 15.49
C LYS A 136 -19.04 -5.08 15.92
N TYR A 137 -19.12 -4.16 14.97
CA TYR A 137 -19.05 -2.70 15.20
C TYR A 137 -20.16 -1.95 14.42
N PRO A 138 -21.45 -2.21 14.70
CA PRO A 138 -22.55 -1.64 13.93
C PRO A 138 -22.62 -0.11 14.00
N GLN A 139 -22.14 0.50 15.09
CA GLN A 139 -22.08 1.97 15.21
C GLN A 139 -20.97 2.60 14.36
N ALA A 140 -19.84 1.91 14.17
CA ALA A 140 -18.75 2.38 13.31
C ALA A 140 -19.04 2.14 11.81
N ALA A 141 -19.96 1.22 11.48
CA ALA A 141 -20.50 1.08 10.13
C ALA A 141 -21.44 2.23 9.74
N ALA A 142 -22.07 2.90 10.73
CA ALA A 142 -22.98 4.01 10.52
C ALA A 142 -22.28 5.38 10.37
N ASP A 143 -21.05 5.53 10.87
CA ASP A 143 -20.19 6.70 10.65
C ASP A 143 -18.81 6.25 10.12
N PRO A 144 -18.57 6.33 8.79
CA PRO A 144 -17.36 5.79 8.16
C PRO A 144 -16.10 6.62 8.43
N ARG A 145 -16.17 7.67 9.26
CA ARG A 145 -14.97 8.40 9.68
C ARG A 145 -14.01 7.44 10.38
N LEU A 146 -12.74 7.49 9.97
CA LEU A 146 -11.63 6.60 10.38
C LEU A 146 -11.49 6.56 11.91
N THR A 147 -12.23 5.68 12.57
CA THR A 147 -12.11 5.41 14.00
C THR A 147 -11.04 4.34 14.19
N TYR A 148 -9.79 4.79 14.26
CA TYR A 148 -8.69 3.94 14.72
C TYR A 148 -8.70 3.90 16.25
N GLN A 149 -9.18 2.80 16.84
CA GLN A 149 -8.82 2.51 18.22
C GLN A 149 -7.41 1.94 18.22
N GLN A 150 -6.43 2.73 18.61
CA GLN A 150 -5.07 2.27 18.88
C GLN A 150 -5.05 1.74 20.33
N GLY A 151 -4.75 0.45 20.52
CA GLY A 151 -4.71 -0.14 21.86
C GLY A 151 -4.02 -1.49 21.87
N ASP A 152 -3.06 -1.64 22.80
CA ASP A 152 -2.36 -2.89 23.06
C ASP A 152 -3.32 -3.95 23.61
N SER A 153 -3.23 -5.18 23.08
CA SER A 153 -3.81 -6.35 23.74
C SER A 153 -2.70 -7.12 24.46
N PHE A 154 -2.34 -6.69 25.66
CA PHE A 154 -1.77 -7.60 26.65
C PHE A 154 -2.94 -8.18 27.44
N GLN A 155 -3.12 -9.50 27.40
CA GLN A 155 -4.18 -10.21 28.15
C GLN A 155 -4.19 -9.91 29.66
N PHE A 156 -3.12 -9.29 30.17
CA PHE A 156 -2.94 -8.94 31.57
C PHE A 156 -3.75 -7.72 32.05
N LEU A 157 -4.23 -6.83 31.16
CA LEU A 157 -4.86 -5.54 31.54
C LEU A 157 -6.35 -5.40 31.18
N GLY A 158 -7.06 -6.51 30.95
CA GLY A 158 -8.50 -6.52 30.69
C GLY A 158 -8.85 -6.53 29.19
N PRO A 159 -10.16 -6.55 28.84
CA PRO A 159 -10.62 -6.77 27.48
C PRO A 159 -10.48 -5.49 26.63
N ALA A 160 -9.25 -5.09 26.33
CA ALA A 160 -8.98 -4.15 25.25
C ALA A 160 -9.26 -4.88 23.93
N GLY A 161 -10.36 -4.49 23.27
CA GLY A 161 -10.86 -5.14 22.06
C GLY A 161 -9.80 -5.16 20.97
N ARG A 162 -9.63 -6.31 20.31
CA ARG A 162 -8.76 -6.47 19.13
C ARG A 162 -9.01 -5.32 18.15
N PRO A 163 -8.13 -4.32 18.03
CA PRO A 163 -8.35 -3.25 17.09
C PRO A 163 -8.15 -3.83 15.69
N GLY A 164 -9.21 -3.75 14.91
CA GLY A 164 -9.20 -4.25 13.55
C GLY A 164 -9.96 -3.32 12.64
N MET A 165 -9.52 -3.26 11.40
CA MET A 165 -10.17 -2.48 10.36
C MET A 165 -10.77 -3.40 9.31
N CYS A 166 -11.82 -2.94 8.65
CA CYS A 166 -12.36 -3.63 7.51
C CYS A 166 -11.49 -3.37 6.26
N ARG A 167 -11.67 -4.18 5.21
CA ARG A 167 -10.89 -4.04 3.96
C ARG A 167 -11.21 -2.72 3.27
N THR A 168 -12.48 -2.32 3.31
CA THR A 168 -12.94 -1.03 2.77
C THR A 168 -12.30 0.15 3.48
N GLN A 169 -12.16 0.11 4.81
CA GLN A 169 -11.46 1.15 5.57
C GLN A 169 -9.98 1.25 5.19
N LEU A 170 -9.30 0.11 4.99
CA LEU A 170 -7.91 0.13 4.55
C LEU A 170 -7.78 0.72 3.15
N ALA A 171 -8.66 0.34 2.22
CA ALA A 171 -8.70 0.91 0.88
C ALA A 171 -8.93 2.42 0.92
N HIS A 172 -9.88 2.91 1.73
CA HIS A 172 -10.12 4.34 1.90
C HIS A 172 -8.92 5.07 2.50
N ALA A 173 -8.23 4.46 3.48
CA ALA A 173 -7.02 5.04 4.06
C ALA A 173 -5.89 5.14 3.03
N VAL A 174 -5.73 4.15 2.15
CA VAL A 174 -4.76 4.18 1.04
C VAL A 174 -5.12 5.28 0.04
N VAL A 175 -6.39 5.39 -0.36
CA VAL A 175 -6.86 6.46 -1.25
C VAL A 175 -6.65 7.84 -0.61
N ALA A 176 -6.89 7.98 0.69
CA ALA A 176 -6.59 9.22 1.40
C ALA A 176 -5.08 9.51 1.39
N ALA A 177 -4.25 8.52 1.72
CA ALA A 177 -2.80 8.64 1.80
C ALA A 177 -2.15 9.13 0.49
N VAL A 178 -2.58 8.60 -0.67
CA VAL A 178 -2.05 9.03 -1.97
C VAL A 178 -2.37 10.48 -2.32
N ASN A 179 -3.32 11.12 -1.62
CA ASN A 179 -3.72 12.50 -1.86
C ASN A 179 -3.09 13.50 -0.87
N VAL A 180 -2.29 13.04 0.11
CA VAL A 180 -1.66 13.94 1.09
C VAL A 180 -0.18 14.12 0.73
N PRO A 181 0.28 15.34 0.40
CA PRO A 181 1.69 15.59 0.14
C PRO A 181 2.49 15.63 1.44
N GLY A 182 3.72 15.13 1.43
CA GLY A 182 4.63 15.14 2.57
C GLY A 182 4.94 13.75 3.15
N ARG A 183 5.33 13.76 4.44
CA ARG A 183 5.92 12.60 5.14
C ARG A 183 5.14 12.28 6.40
N TYR A 184 4.40 11.17 6.40
CA TYR A 184 3.50 10.79 7.48
C TYR A 184 3.70 9.35 7.96
N THR A 185 3.29 9.09 9.21
CA THR A 185 3.16 7.77 9.82
C THR A 185 1.87 7.73 10.63
#